data_AF-A0A6J5Y1E9-F1
#
_entry.id   AF-A0A6J5Y1E9-F1
#
_cell.length_a   1.000
_cell.length_b   1.000
_cell.length_c   1.000
_cell.angle_alpha   90.00
_cell.angle_beta   90.00
_cell.angle_gamma   90.00
#
_symmetry.space_group_name_H-M   'P 1'
#
loop_
_entity.id
_entity.type
_entity.pdbx_description
1 polymer ?
#
loop_
_entity_poly.entity_id
_entity_poly.type
_entity_poly.pdbx_seq_one_letter_code
_entity_poly.pdbx_strand_id
1 'polypeptide(L)'
;MEFPRFCDGDDPLGWIYIAEHYFDYFSVPDAQKVKLASFHMEREALQWFQWLDCIHCFPRWEDFSKALCQEFGSSDLEGCAESLLKLKQTGSLRDYISEFRCLANRTRDMTPSILRSCFIGGLKKELRHDVKLL
;
A
#
# COMPACT_ATOMS: atom_id res chain seq x y z
N MET A 1 -12.65 1.55 -17.69
CA MET A 1 -12.10 1.50 -16.31
C MET A 1 -12.16 2.91 -15.78
N GLU A 2 -12.77 3.12 -14.62
CA GLU A 2 -12.86 4.43 -13.98
C GLU A 2 -11.69 4.62 -13.02
N PHE A 3 -11.30 5.88 -12.78
CA PHE A 3 -10.25 6.19 -11.83
C PHE A 3 -10.76 5.96 -10.40
N PRO A 4 -9.96 5.36 -9.49
CA PRO A 4 -10.42 5.01 -8.15
C PRO A 4 -10.73 6.26 -7.32
N ARG A 5 -11.79 6.20 -6.53
CA ARG A 5 -12.12 7.24 -5.53
C ARG A 5 -11.34 7.02 -4.24
N PHE A 6 -11.06 8.11 -3.52
CA PHE A 6 -10.40 8.09 -2.22
C PHE A 6 -11.20 8.91 -1.21
N CYS A 7 -11.56 8.31 -0.09
CA CYS A 7 -12.22 8.96 1.04
C CYS A 7 -11.54 8.62 2.37
N ASP A 8 -12.08 9.19 3.46
CA ASP A 8 -11.60 8.94 4.81
C ASP A 8 -11.68 7.44 5.17
N GLY A 9 -10.61 6.92 5.76
CA GLY A 9 -10.50 5.51 6.18
C GLY A 9 -10.11 4.51 5.09
N ASP A 10 -9.95 4.95 3.84
CA ASP A 10 -9.39 4.12 2.77
C ASP A 10 -7.89 3.82 3.00
N ASP A 11 -7.41 2.70 2.45
CA ASP A 11 -5.98 2.37 2.44
C ASP A 11 -5.25 3.21 1.38
N PRO A 12 -4.44 4.22 1.76
CA PRO A 12 -3.77 5.07 0.78
C PRO A 12 -2.79 4.29 -0.09
N LEU A 13 -2.16 3.22 0.42
CA LEU A 13 -1.22 2.41 -0.36
C LEU A 13 -1.94 1.62 -1.44
N GLY A 14 -3.05 0.97 -1.07
CA GLY A 14 -3.90 0.25 -2.00
C GLY A 14 -4.45 1.17 -3.09
N TRP A 15 -4.90 2.37 -2.71
CA TRP A 15 -5.42 3.35 -3.65
C TRP A 15 -4.33 3.87 -4.62
N ILE A 16 -3.14 4.23 -4.11
CA ILE A 16 -2.00 4.64 -4.94
C ILE A 16 -1.64 3.56 -5.95
N TYR A 17 -1.59 2.30 -5.53
CA TYR A 17 -1.26 1.18 -6.42
C TYR A 17 -2.25 1.04 -7.59
N ILE A 18 -3.55 1.21 -7.33
CA ILE A 18 -4.59 1.16 -8.38
C ILE A 18 -4.47 2.40 -9.29
N ALA A 19 -4.23 3.58 -8.72
CA ALA A 19 -4.03 4.80 -9.48
C ALA A 19 -2.81 4.71 -10.43
N GLU A 20 -1.70 4.14 -9.97
CA GLU A 20 -0.50 3.92 -10.79
C GLU A 20 -0.74 2.97 -11.96
N HIS A 21 -1.46 1.87 -11.73
CA HIS A 21 -1.90 0.97 -12.81
C HIS A 21 -2.80 1.68 -13.82
N TYR A 22 -3.73 2.52 -13.34
CA TYR A 22 -4.56 3.32 -14.21
C TYR A 22 -3.71 4.27 -15.07
N PHE A 23 -2.76 4.97 -14.45
CA PHE A 23 -1.90 5.91 -15.16
C PHE A 23 -1.05 5.22 -16.22
N ASP A 24 -0.48 4.06 -15.92
CA ASP A 24 0.30 3.26 -16.87
C ASP A 24 -0.56 2.81 -18.06
N TYR A 25 -1.72 2.18 -17.77
CA TYR A 25 -2.63 1.66 -18.78
C TYR A 25 -3.14 2.74 -19.75
N PHE A 26 -3.48 3.92 -19.23
CA PHE A 26 -3.96 5.05 -20.04
C PHE A 26 -2.85 6.01 -20.48
N SER A 27 -1.59 5.72 -20.16
CA SER A 27 -0.42 6.56 -20.45
C SER A 27 -0.63 8.03 -20.01
N VAL A 28 -1.14 8.22 -18.80
CA VAL A 28 -1.44 9.54 -18.24
C VAL A 28 -0.13 10.30 -18.00
N PRO A 29 0.04 11.51 -18.59
CA PRO A 29 1.26 12.30 -18.39
C PRO A 29 1.49 12.64 -16.92
N ASP A 30 2.74 12.60 -16.46
CA ASP A 30 3.10 12.86 -15.05
C ASP A 30 2.53 14.19 -14.52
N ALA A 31 2.56 15.24 -15.34
CA ALA A 31 2.05 16.56 -14.99
C ALA A 31 0.52 16.59 -14.77
N GLN A 32 -0.22 15.56 -15.20
CA GLN A 32 -1.67 15.48 -15.05
C GLN A 32 -2.11 14.53 -13.93
N LYS A 33 -1.21 13.65 -13.42
CA LYS A 33 -1.55 12.61 -12.45
C LYS A 33 -2.19 13.15 -11.18
N VAL A 34 -1.55 14.13 -10.53
CA VAL A 34 -2.04 14.75 -9.29
C VAL A 34 -3.40 15.41 -9.50
N LYS A 35 -3.55 16.16 -10.60
CA LYS A 35 -4.80 16.82 -10.94
C LYS A 35 -5.94 15.84 -11.25
N LEU A 36 -5.63 14.74 -11.91
CA LEU A 36 -6.61 13.67 -12.15
C LEU A 36 -7.04 13.01 -10.83
N ALA A 37 -6.07 12.69 -9.98
CA ALA A 37 -6.30 12.15 -8.64
C ALA A 37 -7.19 13.06 -7.77
N SER A 38 -6.93 14.37 -7.77
CA SER A 38 -7.69 15.31 -6.96
C SER A 38 -9.18 15.38 -7.29
N PHE A 39 -9.57 15.09 -8.55
CA PHE A 39 -10.98 15.04 -8.93
C PHE A 39 -11.74 13.88 -8.28
N HIS A 40 -11.03 12.88 -7.78
CA HIS A 40 -11.60 11.65 -7.22
C HIS A 40 -11.39 11.57 -5.70
N MET A 41 -10.97 12.68 -5.08
CA MET A 41 -10.93 12.83 -3.63
C MET A 41 -12.28 13.31 -3.12
N GLU A 42 -12.76 12.67 -2.06
CA GLU A 42 -14.03 12.99 -1.44
C GLU A 42 -13.86 13.32 0.05
N ARG A 43 -14.83 14.06 0.61
CA ARG A 43 -14.95 14.31 2.06
C ARG A 43 -13.70 14.95 2.67
N GLU A 44 -13.14 14.34 3.71
CA GLU A 44 -11.97 14.85 4.43
C GLU A 44 -10.73 14.91 3.53
N ALA A 45 -10.54 13.91 2.65
CA ALA A 45 -9.44 13.92 1.68
C ALA A 45 -9.50 15.11 0.71
N LEU A 46 -10.71 15.51 0.29
CA LEU A 46 -10.89 16.69 -0.55
C LEU A 46 -10.55 17.98 0.22
N GLN A 47 -11.00 18.11 1.47
CA GLN A 47 -10.69 19.28 2.31
C GLN A 47 -9.19 19.41 2.55
N TRP A 48 -8.52 18.30 2.86
CA TRP A 48 -7.08 18.22 3.00
C TRP A 48 -6.36 18.65 1.73
N PHE A 49 -6.79 18.16 0.56
CA PHE A 49 -6.18 18.53 -0.71
C PHE A 49 -6.39 20.02 -1.02
N GLN A 50 -7.57 20.58 -0.75
CA GLN A 50 -7.84 22.01 -0.94
C GLN A 50 -6.95 22.89 -0.05
N TRP A 51 -6.73 22.49 1.20
CA TRP A 51 -5.81 23.17 2.10
C TRP A 51 -4.36 23.08 1.57
N LEU A 52 -3.93 21.90 1.14
CA LEU A 52 -2.61 21.68 0.56
C LEU A 52 -2.37 22.51 -0.71
N ASP A 53 -3.31 22.54 -1.65
CA ASP A 53 -3.19 23.31 -2.90
C ASP A 53 -3.00 24.83 -2.63
N CYS A 54 -3.51 25.33 -1.50
CA CYS A 54 -3.31 26.73 -1.08
C CYS A 54 -1.90 27.01 -0.54
N ILE A 55 -1.20 26.01 0.00
CA ILE A 55 0.11 26.18 0.66
C ILE A 55 1.27 25.58 -0.14
N HIS A 56 0.98 24.57 -0.96
CA HIS A 56 1.93 23.76 -1.69
C HIS A 56 1.32 23.30 -3.01
N CYS A 57 2.02 23.54 -4.12
CA CYS A 57 1.73 22.86 -5.37
C CYS A 57 2.57 21.58 -5.40
N PHE A 58 1.95 20.40 -5.54
CA PHE A 58 2.68 19.17 -5.83
C PHE A 58 2.76 18.97 -7.35
N PRO A 59 3.84 19.40 -8.03
CA PRO A 59 3.96 19.16 -9.46
C PRO A 59 4.21 17.69 -9.79
N ARG A 60 4.56 16.86 -8.79
CA ARG A 60 4.98 15.48 -8.98
C ARG A 60 4.10 14.53 -8.17
N TRP A 61 3.69 13.44 -8.83
CA TRP A 61 2.94 12.35 -8.23
C TRP A 61 3.62 11.81 -6.96
N GLU A 62 4.93 11.55 -7.02
CA GLU A 62 5.67 10.98 -5.89
C GLU A 62 5.56 11.79 -4.59
N ASP A 63 5.57 13.12 -4.69
CA ASP A 63 5.49 14.01 -3.52
C ASP A 63 4.07 14.00 -2.95
N PHE A 64 3.07 14.05 -3.83
CA PHE A 64 1.67 13.91 -3.45
C PHE A 64 1.38 12.56 -2.79
N SER A 65 1.86 11.44 -3.35
CA SER A 65 1.67 10.10 -2.80
C SER A 65 2.29 9.95 -1.41
N LYS A 66 3.44 10.57 -1.18
CA LYS A 66 4.08 10.60 0.15
C LYS A 66 3.24 11.38 1.16
N ALA A 67 2.80 12.59 0.79
CA ALA A 67 1.96 13.41 1.66
C ALA A 67 0.63 12.71 1.99
N LEU A 68 0.01 12.05 1.01
CA LEU A 68 -1.22 11.27 1.20
C LEU A 68 -1.02 10.16 2.23
N CYS A 69 0.08 9.41 2.12
CA CYS A 69 0.41 8.38 3.10
C CYS A 69 0.76 8.93 4.48
N GLN A 70 1.28 10.16 4.58
CA GLN A 70 1.57 10.78 5.88
C GLN A 70 0.29 11.22 6.59
N GLU A 71 -0.69 11.73 5.85
CA GLU A 71 -1.96 12.19 6.41
C GLU A 71 -2.90 11.03 6.73
N PHE A 72 -3.11 10.13 5.76
CA PHE A 72 -4.13 9.08 5.83
C PHE A 72 -3.56 7.68 6.05
N GLY A 73 -2.23 7.55 6.11
CA GLY A 73 -1.61 6.28 6.45
C GLY A 73 -1.86 5.95 7.92
N SER A 74 -2.20 4.70 8.19
CA SER A 74 -2.28 4.23 9.57
C SER A 74 -0.91 4.36 10.24
N SER A 75 -0.86 4.95 11.43
CA SER A 75 0.33 4.98 12.29
C SER A 75 0.88 3.57 12.58
N ASP A 76 0.07 2.54 12.39
CA ASP A 76 0.43 1.12 12.53
C ASP A 76 1.52 0.64 11.56
N LEU A 77 1.91 1.45 10.57
CA LEU A 77 3.10 1.22 9.76
C LEU A 77 4.35 1.02 10.63
N GLU A 78 4.44 1.70 11.78
CA GLU A 78 5.55 1.58 12.74
C GLU A 78 5.68 0.21 13.43
N GLY A 79 4.74 -0.72 13.22
CA GLY A 79 4.79 -2.08 13.75
C GLY A 79 4.64 -3.19 12.70
N CYS A 80 4.41 -2.85 11.42
CA CYS A 80 4.14 -3.83 10.37
C CYS A 80 5.35 -4.74 10.10
N ALA A 81 6.56 -4.17 10.10
CA ALA A 81 7.80 -4.93 9.93
C ALA A 81 8.02 -5.95 11.05
N GLU A 82 7.83 -5.52 12.31
CA GLU A 82 7.91 -6.42 13.46
C GLU A 82 6.82 -7.49 13.45
N SER A 83 5.60 -7.10 13.12
CA SER A 83 4.46 -8.01 13.02
C SER A 83 4.70 -9.06 11.95
N LEU A 84 5.26 -8.67 10.80
CA LEU A 84 5.62 -9.58 9.71
C LEU A 84 6.73 -10.57 10.13
N LEU A 85 7.75 -10.09 10.85
CA LEU A 85 8.83 -10.93 11.38
C LEU A 85 8.32 -11.95 12.41
N LYS A 86 7.33 -11.55 13.22
CA LYS A 86 6.73 -12.38 14.27
C LYS A 86 5.60 -13.28 13.73
N LEU A 87 5.10 -13.05 12.52
CA LEU A 87 3.95 -13.76 11.97
C LEU A 87 4.18 -15.28 11.92
N LYS A 88 3.23 -16.04 12.49
CA LYS A 88 3.21 -17.51 12.48
C LYS A 88 1.87 -18.02 11.99
N GLN A 89 1.89 -19.05 11.15
CA GLN A 89 0.69 -19.75 10.74
C GLN A 89 0.10 -20.53 11.92
N THR A 90 -1.00 -20.04 12.50
CA THR A 90 -1.77 -20.73 13.54
C THR A 90 -2.95 -21.49 12.94
N GLY A 91 -3.67 -20.86 12.01
CA GLY A 91 -4.85 -21.40 11.32
C GLY A 91 -4.56 -22.04 9.97
N SER A 92 -5.43 -21.76 9.00
CA SER A 92 -5.32 -22.27 7.63
C SER A 92 -4.18 -21.58 6.88
N LEU A 93 -3.69 -22.22 5.81
CA LEU A 93 -2.69 -21.60 4.94
C LEU A 93 -3.24 -20.36 4.24
N ARG A 94 -4.54 -20.35 3.89
CA ARG A 94 -5.20 -19.22 3.23
C ARG A 94 -5.19 -17.98 4.13
N ASP A 95 -5.53 -18.14 5.41
CA ASP A 95 -5.58 -17.02 6.36
C ASP A 95 -4.18 -16.44 6.57
N TYR A 96 -3.18 -17.33 6.73
CA TYR A 96 -1.79 -16.93 6.83
C TYR A 96 -1.29 -16.16 5.59
N ILE A 97 -1.61 -16.64 4.38
CA ILE A 97 -1.24 -15.94 3.14
C ILE A 97 -1.92 -14.57 3.08
N SER A 98 -3.19 -14.47 3.48
CA SER A 98 -3.93 -13.21 3.49
C SER A 98 -3.30 -12.20 4.45
N GLU A 99 -3.01 -12.63 5.68
CA GLU A 99 -2.39 -11.80 6.71
C GLU A 99 -0.95 -11.38 6.33
N PHE A 100 -0.16 -12.33 5.80
CA PHE A 100 1.18 -12.06 5.30
C PHE A 100 1.16 -11.02 4.18
N ARG A 101 0.25 -11.13 3.21
CA ARG A 101 0.13 -10.16 2.11
C ARG A 101 -0.27 -8.78 2.62
N CYS A 102 -1.20 -8.72 3.57
CA CYS A 102 -1.63 -7.47 4.19
C CYS A 102 -0.44 -6.76 4.87
N LEU A 103 0.33 -7.48 5.67
CA LEU A 103 1.51 -6.95 6.36
C LEU A 103 2.65 -6.61 5.39
N ALA A 104 2.93 -7.47 4.40
CA ALA A 104 4.00 -7.26 3.43
C ALA A 104 3.75 -6.05 2.52
N ASN A 105 2.50 -5.81 2.10
CA ASN A 105 2.13 -4.63 1.32
C ASN A 105 2.33 -3.32 2.09
N ARG A 106 2.37 -3.40 3.43
CA ARG A 106 2.57 -2.26 4.34
C ARG A 106 4.03 -2.08 4.78
N THR A 107 4.95 -2.98 4.39
CA THR A 107 6.39 -2.85 4.70
C THR A 107 7.16 -2.39 3.45
N ARG A 108 7.51 -1.10 3.39
CA ARG A 108 8.23 -0.52 2.23
C ARG A 108 9.73 -0.86 2.19
N ASP A 109 10.33 -1.19 3.34
CA ASP A 109 11.80 -1.31 3.48
C ASP A 109 12.33 -2.75 3.40
N MET A 110 11.45 -3.73 3.14
CA MET A 110 11.85 -5.14 3.07
C MET A 110 12.12 -5.58 1.65
N THR A 111 13.31 -6.14 1.42
CA THR A 111 13.66 -6.73 0.13
C THR A 111 12.83 -8.00 -0.13
N PRO A 112 12.61 -8.38 -1.40
CA PRO A 112 11.89 -9.62 -1.73
C PRO A 112 12.49 -10.87 -1.07
N SER A 113 13.81 -10.90 -0.85
CA SER A 113 14.49 -12.00 -0.17
C SER A 113 14.18 -12.08 1.33
N ILE A 114 14.03 -10.93 2.00
CA ILE A 114 13.58 -10.85 3.39
C ILE A 114 12.12 -11.30 3.48
N LEU A 115 11.24 -10.80 2.60
CA LEU A 115 9.83 -11.21 2.57
C LEU A 115 9.70 -12.73 2.37
N ARG A 116 10.44 -13.32 1.43
CA ARG A 116 10.46 -14.77 1.22
C ARG A 116 10.91 -15.53 2.46
N SER A 117 11.97 -15.04 3.13
CA SER A 117 12.48 -15.65 4.37
C SER A 117 11.45 -15.59 5.50
N CYS A 118 10.76 -14.46 5.68
CA CYS A 118 9.69 -14.30 6.66
C CYS A 118 8.52 -15.25 6.37
N PHE A 119 8.10 -15.36 5.11
CA PHE A 119 7.02 -16.25 4.70
C PHE A 119 7.32 -17.71 5.05
N ILE A 120 8.49 -18.22 4.62
CA ILE A 120 8.89 -19.61 4.90
C ILE A 120 9.10 -19.84 6.40
N GLY A 121 9.66 -18.85 7.11
CA GLY A 121 9.88 -18.90 8.56
C GLY A 121 8.60 -18.83 9.40
N GLY A 122 7.48 -18.38 8.82
CA GLY A 122 6.18 -18.29 9.48
C GLY A 122 5.28 -19.50 9.28
N LEU A 123 5.46 -20.27 8.20
CA LEU A 123 4.66 -21.48 7.91
C LEU A 123 4.75 -22.57 9.00
N LYS A 124 3.74 -23.44 9.07
CA LYS A 124 3.77 -24.67 9.89
C LYS A 124 4.88 -25.61 9.40
N LYS A 125 5.51 -26.36 10.32
CA LYS A 125 6.66 -27.22 10.01
C LYS A 125 6.33 -28.23 8.90
N GLU A 126 5.14 -28.82 8.90
CA GLU A 126 4.70 -29.74 7.85
C GLU A 126 4.74 -29.12 6.44
N LEU A 127 4.37 -27.84 6.28
CA LEU A 127 4.30 -27.16 4.99
C LEU A 127 5.64 -26.53 4.56
N ARG A 128 6.58 -26.35 5.50
CA ARG A 128 7.91 -25.78 5.19
C ARG A 128 8.74 -26.69 4.28
N HIS A 129 8.55 -28.00 4.36
CA HIS A 129 9.30 -28.95 3.56
C HIS A 129 8.85 -28.94 2.09
N ASP A 130 7.54 -28.89 1.86
CA ASP A 130 6.98 -28.86 0.50
C ASP A 130 7.30 -27.56 -0.24
N VAL A 131 7.29 -26.41 0.46
CA VAL A 131 7.59 -25.10 -0.13
C VAL A 131 9.08 -24.88 -0.38
N LYS A 132 9.98 -25.59 0.32
CA LYS A 132 11.44 -25.53 0.05
C LYS A 132 11.87 -26.37 -1.16
N LEU A 133 11.01 -27.28 -1.61
CA LEU A 133 11.24 -28.16 -2.77
C LEU A 133 10.70 -27.56 -4.08
N LEU A 134 10.03 -26.41 -4.02
CA LEU A 134 9.58 -25.58 -5.14
C LEU A 134 10.55 -24.41 -5.38
#